data_AF-A0A3N5RX54-F1
#
_entry.id   AF-A0A3N5RX54-F1
#
_cell.length_a   1.000
_cell.length_b   1.000
_cell.length_c   1.000
_cell.angle_alpha   90.00
_cell.angle_beta   90.00
_cell.angle_gamma   90.00
#
_symmetry.space_group_name_H-M   'P 1'
#
loop_
_entity.id
_entity.type
_entity.pdbx_description
1 polymer ?
#
loop_
_entity_poly.entity_id
_entity_poly.type
_entity_poly.pdbx_seq_one_letter_code
_entity_poly.pdbx_strand_id
1 'polypeptide(L)'
;MAIVANFTPDDVTWTHIGNSATLKSGGRLECNDGRANFILNKYGPRGLVKLEFSEDPDYLVKLKAEAKRRYVEFWRRQIYSFNQFNETLKNENKPYTHPDDMMTQKAQELGINLVGPWKTENTSNDVALKAALDNNAALQVQLNKLMEAVGKLQDRQSDVEDRSVGVPEIDWNKVKNSFFFLNRKDLKSYFYKHFEMMKSWPVDLKDEFAKKYEKATGKALNFDNAPEEPKESGKDEE
;
A
#
# COMPACT_ATOMS: atom_id res chain seq x y z
N MET A 1 -53.32 -17.09 36.68
CA MET A 1 -52.66 -15.77 36.81
C MET A 1 -51.19 -16.07 36.89
N ALA A 2 -50.41 -15.52 35.96
CA ALA A 2 -49.01 -15.87 35.78
C ALA A 2 -48.14 -14.64 35.90
N ILE A 3 -47.01 -14.79 36.58
CA ILE A 3 -46.01 -13.73 36.72
C ILE A 3 -44.88 -14.03 35.74
N VAL A 4 -44.62 -13.10 34.82
CA VAL A 4 -43.47 -13.16 33.92
C VAL A 4 -42.39 -12.25 34.49
N ALA A 5 -41.18 -12.79 34.65
CA ALA A 5 -40.03 -12.05 35.14
C ALA A 5 -38.99 -11.88 34.04
N ASN A 6 -38.45 -10.67 33.95
CA ASN A 6 -37.33 -10.35 33.10
C ASN A 6 -36.06 -10.25 33.95
N PHE A 7 -35.24 -11.29 33.96
CA PHE A 7 -33.94 -11.28 34.62
C PHE A 7 -32.78 -10.88 33.72
N THR A 8 -33.08 -10.47 32.49
CA THR A 8 -32.12 -10.04 31.48
C THR A 8 -31.80 -8.55 31.63
N PRO A 9 -30.65 -8.06 31.12
CA PRO A 9 -30.29 -6.66 31.21
C PRO A 9 -31.10 -5.73 30.29
N ASP A 10 -31.84 -6.28 29.33
CA ASP A 10 -32.55 -5.50 28.32
C ASP A 10 -34.03 -5.33 28.67
N ASP A 11 -34.59 -4.19 28.29
CA ASP A 11 -36.03 -3.95 28.37
C ASP A 11 -36.77 -4.66 27.23
N VAL A 12 -37.91 -5.27 27.55
CA VAL A 12 -38.69 -6.05 26.58
C VAL A 12 -40.00 -5.37 26.29
N THR A 13 -40.08 -4.77 25.12
CA THR A 13 -41.34 -4.20 24.58
C THR A 13 -42.08 -5.26 23.77
N TRP A 14 -43.36 -5.42 24.05
CA TRP A 14 -44.24 -6.36 23.37
C TRP A 14 -45.61 -5.75 23.10
N THR A 15 -46.29 -6.29 22.09
CA THR A 15 -47.67 -5.93 21.74
C THR A 15 -48.48 -7.21 21.56
N HIS A 16 -49.61 -7.33 22.26
CA HIS A 16 -50.52 -8.48 22.17
C HIS A 16 -51.98 -7.99 22.26
N ILE A 17 -52.77 -8.26 21.20
CA ILE A 17 -54.19 -7.87 21.09
C ILE A 17 -54.37 -6.38 21.41
N GLY A 18 -53.68 -5.51 20.65
CA GLY A 18 -53.77 -4.05 20.79
C GLY A 18 -53.16 -3.46 22.06
N ASN A 19 -52.68 -4.27 23.01
CA ASN A 19 -52.02 -3.78 24.21
C ASN A 19 -50.51 -3.84 24.04
N SER A 20 -49.86 -2.67 24.15
CA SER A 20 -48.40 -2.54 24.17
C SER A 20 -47.93 -2.28 25.59
N ALA A 21 -46.89 -3.00 26.01
CA ALA A 21 -46.26 -2.78 27.30
C ALA A 21 -44.76 -3.09 27.22
N THR A 22 -44.02 -2.52 28.17
CA THR A 22 -42.58 -2.73 28.32
C THR A 22 -42.30 -3.36 29.67
N LEU A 23 -41.66 -4.53 29.66
CA LEU A 23 -41.17 -5.20 30.86
C LEU A 23 -39.70 -4.82 31.06
N LYS A 24 -39.45 -3.96 32.06
CA LYS A 24 -38.10 -3.49 32.37
C LYS A 24 -37.17 -4.61 32.81
N SER A 25 -35.86 -4.39 32.66
CA SER A 25 -34.83 -5.25 33.25
C SER A 25 -35.05 -5.41 34.75
N GLY A 26 -34.96 -6.66 35.22
CA GLY A 26 -35.24 -7.04 36.62
C GLY A 26 -36.72 -7.00 37.02
N GLY A 27 -37.60 -6.54 36.13
CA GLY A 27 -39.01 -6.34 36.40
C GLY A 27 -39.83 -7.62 36.41
N ARG A 28 -41.00 -7.55 37.03
CA ARG A 28 -42.02 -8.59 37.03
C ARG A 28 -43.32 -8.01 36.49
N LEU A 29 -44.04 -8.80 35.71
CA LEU A 29 -45.35 -8.44 35.18
C LEU A 29 -46.34 -9.56 35.49
N GLU A 30 -47.40 -9.19 36.18
CA GLU A 30 -48.55 -10.07 36.38
C GLU A 30 -49.50 -9.96 35.19
N CYS A 31 -49.86 -11.09 34.62
CA CYS A 31 -50.76 -11.13 33.48
C CYS A 31 -51.60 -12.41 33.44
N ASN A 32 -52.62 -12.42 32.57
CA ASN A 32 -53.39 -13.62 32.32
C ASN A 32 -52.53 -14.67 31.59
N ASP A 33 -52.92 -15.94 31.71
CA ASP A 33 -52.09 -17.05 31.26
C ASP A 33 -51.89 -17.03 29.73
N GLY A 34 -52.89 -16.58 28.97
CA GLY A 34 -52.78 -16.40 27.51
C GLY A 34 -51.71 -15.38 27.11
N ARG A 35 -51.68 -14.22 27.76
CA ARG A 35 -50.66 -13.18 27.53
C ARG A 35 -49.28 -13.64 28.03
N ALA A 36 -49.22 -14.31 29.18
CA ALA A 36 -47.97 -14.87 29.69
C ALA A 36 -47.36 -15.85 28.68
N ASN A 37 -48.17 -16.77 28.14
CA ASN A 37 -47.72 -17.74 27.14
C ASN A 37 -47.25 -17.06 25.85
N PHE A 38 -47.94 -16.00 25.39
CA PHE A 38 -47.48 -15.23 24.25
C PHE A 38 -46.10 -14.59 24.49
N ILE A 39 -45.93 -13.92 25.63
CA ILE A 39 -44.66 -13.26 25.99
C ILE A 39 -43.54 -14.30 26.12
N LEU A 40 -43.80 -15.42 26.79
CA LEU A 40 -42.82 -16.48 27.00
C LEU A 40 -42.47 -17.21 25.70
N ASN A 41 -43.42 -17.42 24.80
CA ASN A 41 -43.11 -18.01 23.50
C ASN A 41 -42.25 -17.08 22.64
N LYS A 42 -42.52 -15.77 22.68
CA LYS A 42 -41.80 -14.78 21.87
C LYS A 42 -40.41 -14.45 22.42
N TYR A 43 -40.28 -14.34 23.75
CA TYR A 43 -39.08 -13.83 24.41
C TYR A 43 -38.45 -14.80 25.41
N GLY A 44 -39.04 -15.97 25.66
CA GLY A 44 -38.46 -17.02 26.50
C GLY A 44 -37.06 -17.47 26.06
N PRO A 45 -36.79 -17.61 24.74
CA PRO A 45 -35.43 -17.87 24.25
C PRO A 45 -34.43 -16.76 24.61
N ARG A 46 -34.89 -15.51 24.78
CA ARG A 46 -34.06 -14.38 25.24
C ARG A 46 -33.83 -14.40 26.75
N GLY A 47 -34.36 -15.38 27.49
CA GLY A 47 -34.18 -15.51 28.93
C GLY A 47 -35.35 -15.02 29.78
N LEU A 48 -36.52 -14.73 29.20
CA LEU A 48 -37.72 -14.47 30.00
C LEU A 48 -38.22 -15.76 30.65
N VAL A 49 -38.64 -15.65 31.90
CA VAL A 49 -39.08 -16.81 32.71
C VAL A 49 -40.45 -16.57 33.33
N LYS A 50 -41.17 -17.67 33.56
CA LYS A 50 -42.41 -17.69 34.34
C LYS A 50 -42.05 -17.95 35.80
N LEU A 51 -42.64 -17.20 36.73
CA LEU A 51 -42.56 -17.51 38.15
C LEU A 51 -43.79 -18.33 38.56
N GLU A 52 -43.55 -19.39 39.33
CA GLU A 52 -44.60 -20.17 40.00
C GLU A 52 -44.76 -19.68 41.45
N PHE A 53 -45.94 -19.88 42.03
CA PHE A 53 -46.36 -19.25 43.30
C PHE A 53 -45.69 -19.81 44.57
N SER A 54 -44.52 -20.45 44.46
CA SER A 54 -43.69 -20.84 45.61
C SER A 54 -42.29 -20.25 45.44
N GLU A 55 -42.10 -19.03 45.94
CA GLU A 55 -40.81 -18.33 45.89
C GLU A 55 -39.89 -18.83 47.01
N ASP A 56 -39.36 -20.04 46.84
CA ASP A 56 -38.13 -20.44 47.51
C ASP A 56 -36.99 -19.51 46.99
N PRO A 57 -36.28 -18.78 47.87
CA PRO A 57 -35.15 -17.95 47.48
C PRO A 57 -34.12 -18.68 46.61
N ASP A 58 -33.87 -19.96 46.89
CA ASP A 58 -32.89 -20.75 46.15
C ASP A 58 -33.35 -21.06 44.71
N TYR A 59 -34.65 -21.24 44.52
CA TYR A 59 -35.23 -21.45 43.19
C TYR A 59 -35.14 -20.18 42.33
N LEU A 60 -35.41 -19.01 42.92
CA LEU A 60 -35.26 -17.72 42.23
C LEU A 60 -33.82 -17.46 41.77
N VAL A 61 -32.83 -17.83 42.59
CA VAL A 61 -31.41 -17.71 42.24
C VAL A 61 -31.10 -18.59 41.02
N LYS A 62 -31.57 -19.84 41.00
CA LYS A 62 -31.40 -20.76 39.87
C LYS A 62 -32.04 -20.23 38.59
N LEU A 63 -33.30 -19.77 38.67
CA LEU A 63 -34.02 -19.19 37.52
C LEU A 63 -33.30 -17.97 36.95
N LYS A 64 -32.78 -17.09 37.82
CA LYS A 64 -32.02 -15.90 37.40
C LYS A 64 -30.73 -16.28 36.68
N ALA A 65 -29.99 -17.26 37.19
CA ALA A 65 -28.78 -17.76 36.56
C ALA A 65 -29.08 -18.39 35.19
N GLU A 66 -30.14 -19.20 35.11
CA GLU A 66 -30.58 -19.82 33.86
C GLU A 66 -31.02 -18.80 32.82
N ALA A 67 -31.83 -17.81 33.22
CA ALA A 67 -32.26 -16.71 32.37
C ALA A 67 -31.09 -15.97 31.74
N LYS A 68 -30.07 -15.64 32.55
CA LYS A 68 -28.83 -15.00 32.07
C LYS A 68 -28.07 -15.89 31.08
N ARG A 69 -27.99 -17.19 31.35
CA ARG A 69 -27.34 -18.15 30.44
C ARG A 69 -28.06 -18.19 29.09
N ARG A 70 -29.38 -18.34 29.08
CA ARG A 70 -30.21 -18.34 27.87
C ARG A 70 -30.07 -17.02 27.10
N TYR A 71 -30.02 -15.89 27.79
CA TYR A 71 -29.81 -14.58 27.18
C TYR A 71 -28.45 -14.49 26.44
N VAL A 72 -27.37 -14.95 27.07
CA VAL A 72 -26.04 -14.99 26.44
C VAL A 72 -26.04 -15.94 25.24
N GLU A 73 -26.62 -17.13 25.38
CA GLU A 73 -26.72 -18.11 24.29
C GLU A 73 -27.54 -17.57 23.11
N PHE A 74 -28.63 -16.85 23.38
CA PHE A 74 -29.44 -16.18 22.37
C PHE A 74 -28.60 -15.20 21.55
N TRP A 75 -27.88 -14.29 22.21
CA TRP A 75 -27.07 -13.29 21.52
C TRP A 75 -25.92 -13.91 20.73
N ARG A 76 -25.24 -14.90 21.30
CA ARG A 76 -24.22 -15.68 20.57
C ARG A 76 -24.80 -16.26 19.28
N ARG A 77 -25.98 -16.89 19.35
CA ARG A 77 -26.64 -17.47 18.18
C ARG A 77 -27.00 -16.41 17.14
N GLN A 78 -27.55 -15.28 17.56
CA GLN A 78 -27.88 -14.17 16.65
C GLN A 78 -26.64 -13.66 15.91
N ILE A 79 -25.55 -13.42 16.64
CA ILE A 79 -24.29 -12.94 16.06
C ILE A 79 -23.69 -13.98 15.11
N TYR A 80 -23.68 -15.25 15.47
CA TYR A 80 -23.19 -16.31 14.59
C TYR A 80 -24.02 -16.45 13.32
N SER A 81 -25.35 -16.40 13.43
CA SER A 81 -26.24 -16.44 12.26
C SER A 81 -26.03 -15.24 11.34
N PHE A 82 -25.84 -14.05 11.91
CA PHE A 82 -25.50 -12.85 11.15
C PHE A 82 -24.15 -13.01 10.42
N ASN A 83 -23.13 -13.51 11.10
CA ASN A 83 -21.82 -13.77 10.50
C ASN A 83 -21.89 -14.80 9.38
N GLN A 84 -22.63 -15.90 9.57
CA GLN A 84 -22.85 -16.90 8.53
C GLN A 84 -23.53 -16.31 7.31
N PHE A 85 -24.56 -15.48 7.52
CA PHE A 85 -25.26 -14.80 6.43
C PHE A 85 -24.32 -13.88 5.64
N ASN A 86 -23.49 -13.10 6.32
CA ASN A 86 -22.52 -12.23 5.67
C ASN A 86 -21.38 -12.97 4.97
N GLU A 87 -20.93 -14.12 5.47
CA GLU A 87 -20.00 -14.99 4.73
C GLU A 87 -20.65 -15.56 3.45
N THR A 88 -21.94 -15.91 3.48
CA THR A 88 -22.66 -16.32 2.27
C THR A 88 -22.73 -15.18 1.25
N LEU A 89 -23.07 -13.96 1.69
CA LEU A 89 -23.12 -12.79 0.80
C LEU A 89 -21.75 -12.50 0.15
N LYS A 90 -20.68 -12.60 0.94
CA LYS A 90 -19.30 -12.50 0.43
C LYS A 90 -19.01 -13.54 -0.64
N ASN A 91 -19.36 -14.81 -0.41
CA ASN A 91 -19.14 -15.88 -1.38
C ASN A 91 -19.96 -15.68 -2.67
N GLU A 92 -21.12 -15.03 -2.56
CA GLU A 92 -21.99 -14.68 -3.69
C GLU A 92 -21.62 -13.35 -4.36
N ASN A 93 -20.53 -12.68 -3.94
CA ASN A 93 -20.14 -11.33 -4.37
C ASN A 93 -21.26 -10.28 -4.21
N LYS A 94 -22.11 -10.45 -3.19
CA LYS A 94 -23.18 -9.52 -2.83
C LYS A 94 -22.71 -8.54 -1.74
N PRO A 95 -23.31 -7.34 -1.65
CA PRO A 95 -23.01 -6.40 -0.59
C PRO A 95 -23.34 -7.00 0.78
N TYR A 96 -22.50 -6.70 1.77
CA TYR A 96 -22.72 -7.10 3.16
C TYR A 96 -23.93 -6.42 3.76
N THR A 97 -24.56 -7.09 4.72
CA THR A 97 -25.58 -6.48 5.57
C THR A 97 -24.91 -5.80 6.76
N HIS A 98 -25.38 -4.60 7.08
CA HIS A 98 -24.91 -3.85 8.24
C HIS A 98 -25.50 -4.43 9.55
N PRO A 99 -24.71 -4.54 10.62
CA PRO A 99 -25.22 -4.94 11.93
C PRO A 99 -25.97 -3.78 12.58
N ASP A 100 -27.05 -4.09 13.30
CA ASP A 100 -27.72 -3.13 14.17
C ASP A 100 -26.81 -2.71 15.34
N ASP A 101 -27.01 -1.50 15.89
CA ASP A 101 -26.22 -0.98 17.02
C ASP A 101 -26.18 -1.93 18.22
N MET A 102 -27.34 -2.50 18.56
CA MET A 102 -27.48 -3.47 19.64
C MET A 102 -26.67 -4.75 19.37
N MET A 103 -26.60 -5.21 18.11
CA MET A 103 -25.80 -6.38 17.74
C MET A 103 -24.31 -6.08 17.85
N THR A 104 -23.88 -4.90 17.43
CA THR A 104 -22.49 -4.44 17.56
C THR A 104 -22.05 -4.37 19.02
N GLN A 105 -22.85 -3.75 19.87
CA GLN A 105 -22.59 -3.67 21.30
C GLN A 105 -22.48 -5.07 21.93
N LYS A 106 -23.44 -5.96 21.64
CA LYS A 106 -23.45 -7.32 22.22
C LYS A 106 -22.30 -8.18 21.69
N ALA A 107 -21.89 -7.98 20.45
CA ALA A 107 -20.72 -8.66 19.89
C ALA A 107 -19.43 -8.25 20.61
N GLN A 108 -19.27 -6.95 20.91
CA GLN A 108 -18.15 -6.45 21.72
C GLN A 108 -18.18 -7.00 23.15
N GLU A 109 -19.33 -6.94 23.83
CA GLU A 109 -19.51 -7.49 25.19
C GLU A 109 -19.16 -8.98 25.27
N LEU A 110 -19.48 -9.75 24.20
CA LEU A 110 -19.21 -11.19 24.12
C LEU A 110 -17.84 -11.54 23.54
N GLY A 111 -17.06 -10.56 23.08
CA GLY A 111 -15.76 -10.78 22.43
C GLY A 111 -15.85 -11.52 21.09
N ILE A 112 -16.98 -11.40 20.38
CA ILE A 112 -17.20 -12.05 19.08
C ILE A 112 -16.99 -11.03 17.97
N ASN A 113 -16.12 -11.33 17.02
CA ASN A 113 -15.86 -10.44 15.89
C ASN A 113 -16.96 -10.56 14.82
N LEU A 114 -17.57 -9.43 14.44
CA LEU A 114 -18.59 -9.38 13.37
C LEU A 114 -17.98 -9.45 11.98
N VAL A 115 -18.48 -10.31 11.09
CA VAL A 115 -18.01 -10.43 9.72
C VAL A 115 -18.52 -9.26 8.88
N GLY A 116 -17.60 -8.55 8.24
CA GLY A 116 -17.87 -7.45 7.31
C GLY A 116 -16.71 -6.46 7.22
N PRO A 117 -16.78 -5.50 6.28
CA PRO A 117 -15.75 -4.48 6.07
C PRO A 117 -15.66 -3.49 7.24
N TRP A 118 -16.59 -3.51 8.18
CA TRP A 118 -16.64 -2.64 9.35
C TRP A 118 -15.47 -2.86 10.34
N LYS A 119 -14.67 -3.90 10.16
CA LYS A 119 -13.47 -4.16 10.98
C LYS A 119 -12.27 -3.28 10.64
N THR A 120 -12.23 -2.61 9.47
CA THR A 120 -10.97 -2.05 8.96
C THR A 120 -10.55 -0.69 9.48
N GLU A 121 -11.29 0.00 10.36
CA GLU A 121 -10.99 1.43 10.57
C GLU A 121 -10.10 1.80 11.77
N ASN A 122 -9.96 1.01 12.84
CA ASN A 122 -9.42 1.60 14.09
C ASN A 122 -8.12 1.03 14.68
N THR A 123 -7.41 0.09 14.03
CA THR A 123 -6.12 -0.40 14.60
C THR A 123 -5.01 -0.66 13.59
N SER A 124 -5.33 -1.08 12.36
CA SER A 124 -4.30 -1.24 11.32
C SER A 124 -3.90 0.09 10.69
N ASN A 125 -4.82 1.04 10.61
CA ASN A 125 -4.55 2.36 10.02
C ASN A 125 -3.61 3.18 10.88
N ASP A 126 -3.70 3.15 12.21
CA ASP A 126 -2.79 3.92 13.08
C ASP A 126 -1.35 3.38 13.04
N VAL A 127 -1.16 2.07 12.99
CA VAL A 127 0.18 1.47 12.89
C VAL A 127 0.78 1.72 11.51
N ALA A 128 -0.01 1.56 10.44
CA ALA A 128 0.43 1.84 9.08
C ALA A 128 0.68 3.33 8.85
N LEU A 129 -0.16 4.21 9.40
CA LEU A 129 -0.01 5.66 9.34
C LEU A 129 1.22 6.11 10.12
N LYS A 130 1.44 5.58 11.32
CA LYS A 130 2.64 5.87 12.10
C LYS A 130 3.91 5.39 11.39
N ALA A 131 3.90 4.17 10.83
CA ALA A 131 5.02 3.68 10.02
C ALA A 131 5.23 4.53 8.75
N ALA A 132 4.16 5.00 8.11
CA ALA A 132 4.25 5.90 6.96
C ALA A 132 4.82 7.28 7.34
N LEU A 133 4.41 7.83 8.49
CA LEU A 133 4.94 9.10 9.02
C LEU A 133 6.42 8.98 9.41
N ASP A 134 6.80 7.88 10.08
CA ASP A 134 8.19 7.61 10.47
C ASP A 134 9.09 7.43 9.22
N ASN A 135 8.60 6.72 8.19
CA ASN A 135 9.30 6.59 6.91
C ASN A 135 9.43 7.94 6.18
N ASN A 136 8.39 8.77 6.21
CA ASN A 136 8.42 10.09 5.58
C ASN A 136 9.43 11.02 6.29
N ALA A 137 9.49 10.98 7.62
CA ALA A 137 10.51 11.70 8.39
C ALA A 137 11.93 11.22 8.04
N ALA A 138 12.14 9.91 7.92
CA ALA A 138 13.42 9.34 7.51
C ALA A 138 13.81 9.75 6.08
N LEU A 139 12.86 9.77 5.15
CA LEU A 139 13.05 10.23 3.77
C LEU A 139 13.41 11.72 3.72
N GLN A 140 12.76 12.57 4.53
CA GLN A 140 13.12 13.99 4.64
C GLN A 140 14.56 14.18 5.13
N VAL A 141 15.02 13.38 6.10
CA VAL A 141 16.42 13.41 6.56
C VAL A 141 17.37 12.99 5.44
N GLN A 142 17.03 11.96 4.66
CA GLN A 142 17.84 11.54 3.52
C GLN A 142 17.87 12.60 2.41
N LEU A 143 16.74 13.26 2.16
CA LEU A 143 16.60 14.32 1.16
C LEU A 143 17.43 15.55 1.57
N ASN A 144 17.40 15.94 2.85
CA ASN A 144 18.26 17.01 3.37
C ASN A 144 19.75 16.67 3.26
N LYS A 145 20.14 15.42 3.56
CA LYS A 145 21.54 14.96 3.38
C LYS A 145 21.97 14.99 1.91
N LEU A 146 21.08 14.60 1.00
CA LEU A 146 21.31 14.68 -0.45
C LEU A 146 21.41 16.14 -0.91
N MET A 147 20.53 17.02 -0.45
CA MET A 147 20.60 18.45 -0.73
C MET A 147 21.88 19.08 -0.21
N GLU A 148 22.34 18.73 0.99
CA GLU A 148 23.64 19.18 1.51
C GLU A 148 24.81 18.64 0.69
N ALA A 149 24.74 17.37 0.25
CA ALA A 149 25.77 16.78 -0.59
C ALA A 149 25.81 17.44 -1.98
N VAL A 150 24.64 17.72 -2.56
CA VAL A 150 24.50 18.45 -3.83
C VAL A 150 24.97 19.88 -3.66
N GLY A 151 24.61 20.56 -2.57
CA GLY A 151 25.11 21.91 -2.25
C GLY A 151 26.63 21.92 -2.13
N LYS A 152 27.23 20.97 -1.41
CA LYS A 152 28.70 20.83 -1.32
C LYS A 152 29.35 20.49 -2.67
N LEU A 153 28.68 19.73 -3.52
CA LEU A 153 29.17 19.44 -4.87
C LEU A 153 29.06 20.66 -5.78
N GLN A 154 27.98 21.44 -5.65
CA GLN A 154 27.76 22.67 -6.40
C GLN A 154 28.69 23.78 -5.93
N ASP A 155 28.94 23.92 -4.63
CA ASP A 155 29.94 24.83 -4.06
C ASP A 155 31.36 24.43 -4.50
N ARG A 156 31.65 23.12 -4.57
CA ARG A 156 32.89 22.63 -5.18
C ARG A 156 32.92 22.89 -6.68
N GLN A 157 31.79 22.85 -7.36
CA GLN A 157 31.70 23.13 -8.79
C GLN A 157 31.87 24.63 -9.05
N SER A 158 31.35 25.51 -8.19
CA SER A 158 31.62 26.95 -8.24
C SER A 158 33.06 27.27 -7.83
N ASP A 159 33.65 26.58 -6.86
CA ASP A 159 35.09 26.69 -6.54
C ASP A 159 35.98 26.16 -7.68
N VAL A 160 35.44 25.26 -8.52
CA VAL A 160 36.08 24.75 -9.74
C VAL A 160 35.79 25.64 -10.95
N GLU A 161 34.73 26.44 -10.95
CA GLU A 161 34.46 27.46 -11.97
C GLU A 161 35.23 28.77 -11.69
N ASP A 162 35.45 29.14 -10.42
CA ASP A 162 36.30 30.28 -10.01
C ASP A 162 37.80 29.98 -10.09
N ARG A 163 38.17 28.69 -10.12
CA ARG A 163 39.47 28.27 -10.64
C ARG A 163 39.30 28.06 -12.13
N SER A 164 39.67 29.04 -12.94
CA SER A 164 39.83 28.89 -14.39
C SER A 164 40.77 27.71 -14.71
N VAL A 165 40.26 26.50 -14.72
CA VAL A 165 40.85 25.38 -15.44
C VAL A 165 40.43 25.63 -16.87
N GLY A 166 41.31 26.32 -17.60
CA GLY A 166 41.14 26.52 -19.03
C GLY A 166 40.73 25.21 -19.67
N VAL A 167 39.75 25.27 -20.57
CA VAL A 167 39.56 24.25 -21.60
C VAL A 167 40.96 23.84 -22.05
N PRO A 168 41.36 22.56 -21.97
CA PRO A 168 42.69 22.16 -22.40
C PRO A 168 42.88 22.68 -23.81
N GLU A 169 43.72 23.70 -23.96
CA GLU A 169 43.96 24.30 -25.26
C GLU A 169 44.56 23.18 -26.10
N ILE A 170 43.80 22.69 -27.08
CA ILE A 170 44.24 21.58 -27.91
C ILE A 170 45.46 22.12 -28.66
N ASP A 171 46.64 21.64 -28.29
CA ASP A 171 47.87 21.96 -29.02
C ASP A 171 47.79 21.31 -30.40
N TRP A 172 47.27 22.07 -31.37
CA TRP A 172 47.09 21.64 -32.74
C TRP A 172 48.42 21.27 -33.42
N ASN A 173 49.56 21.79 -32.96
CA ASN A 173 50.88 21.38 -33.47
C ASN A 173 51.23 19.96 -33.04
N LYS A 174 50.84 19.56 -31.81
CA LYS A 174 51.00 18.18 -31.34
C LYS A 174 50.12 17.21 -32.14
N VAL A 175 48.89 17.62 -32.47
CA VAL A 175 47.98 16.84 -33.34
C VAL A 175 48.57 16.72 -34.75
N LYS A 176 49.09 17.80 -35.33
CA LYS A 176 49.78 17.80 -36.63
C LYS A 176 50.94 16.80 -36.66
N ASN A 177 51.82 16.85 -35.66
CA ASN A 177 52.96 15.94 -35.57
C ASN A 177 52.52 14.47 -35.44
N SER A 178 51.38 14.20 -34.80
CA SER A 178 50.89 12.82 -34.59
C SER A 178 50.52 12.09 -35.88
N PHE A 179 50.07 12.81 -36.92
CA PHE A 179 49.80 12.20 -38.22
C PHE A 179 50.91 12.45 -39.26
N PHE A 180 51.78 13.44 -39.06
CA PHE A 180 52.82 13.79 -40.02
C PHE A 180 53.84 12.66 -40.28
N PHE A 181 54.08 11.78 -39.30
CA PHE A 181 55.02 10.65 -39.45
C PHE A 181 54.35 9.29 -39.71
N LEU A 182 53.02 9.23 -39.80
CA LEU A 182 52.32 7.96 -40.03
C LEU A 182 52.51 7.42 -41.46
N ASN A 183 52.65 6.10 -41.57
CA ASN A 183 52.66 5.35 -42.82
C ASN A 183 51.23 5.11 -43.35
N ARG A 184 51.08 4.63 -44.59
CA ARG A 184 49.77 4.47 -45.26
C ARG A 184 48.74 3.66 -44.46
N LYS A 185 49.15 2.53 -43.85
CA LYS A 185 48.26 1.66 -43.06
C LYS A 185 47.81 2.37 -41.77
N ASP A 186 48.74 3.03 -41.08
CA ASP A 186 48.47 3.74 -39.82
C ASP A 186 47.63 5.00 -40.02
N LEU A 187 47.80 5.69 -41.16
CA LEU A 187 47.03 6.88 -41.50
C LEU A 187 45.53 6.56 -41.66
N LYS A 188 45.18 5.39 -42.22
CA LYS A 188 43.79 4.93 -42.33
C LYS A 188 43.19 4.57 -40.97
N SER A 189 43.95 3.86 -40.14
CA SER A 189 43.50 3.52 -38.77
C SER A 189 43.34 4.79 -37.93
N TYR A 190 44.24 5.76 -38.07
CA TYR A 190 44.17 7.05 -37.40
C TYR A 190 42.93 7.86 -37.85
N PHE A 191 42.64 7.89 -39.16
CA PHE A 191 41.41 8.54 -39.67
C PHE A 191 40.15 7.91 -39.07
N TYR A 192 40.07 6.58 -39.02
CA TYR A 192 38.94 5.87 -38.42
C TYR A 192 38.77 6.15 -36.92
N LYS A 193 39.86 6.05 -36.15
CA LYS A 193 39.83 6.24 -34.68
C LYS A 193 39.53 7.67 -34.25
N HIS A 194 39.94 8.66 -35.03
CA HIS A 194 39.83 10.08 -34.67
C HIS A 194 38.80 10.85 -35.50
N PHE A 195 37.97 10.17 -36.30
CA PHE A 195 37.01 10.79 -37.23
C PHE A 195 36.11 11.85 -36.55
N GLU A 196 35.54 11.55 -35.39
CA GLU A 196 34.67 12.49 -34.67
C GLU A 196 35.44 13.73 -34.17
N MET A 197 36.68 13.56 -33.73
CA MET A 197 37.55 14.68 -33.34
C MET A 197 37.93 15.53 -34.56
N MET A 198 38.17 14.90 -35.72
CA MET A 198 38.55 15.57 -36.95
C MET A 198 37.50 16.54 -37.47
N LYS A 199 36.20 16.32 -37.19
CA LYS A 199 35.15 17.28 -37.54
C LYS A 199 35.39 18.66 -36.90
N SER A 200 35.97 18.68 -35.71
CA SER A 200 36.30 19.90 -34.95
C SER A 200 37.66 20.52 -35.28
N TRP A 201 38.43 19.94 -36.20
CA TRP A 201 39.77 20.45 -36.54
C TRP A 201 39.73 21.79 -37.28
N PRO A 202 40.75 22.65 -37.08
CA PRO A 202 40.99 23.82 -37.92
C PRO A 202 41.10 23.43 -39.40
N VAL A 203 40.65 24.31 -40.29
CA VAL A 203 40.62 24.07 -41.75
C VAL A 203 42.02 23.76 -42.29
N ASP A 204 43.05 24.47 -41.83
CA ASP A 204 44.44 24.24 -42.25
C ASP A 204 44.93 22.82 -41.93
N LEU A 205 44.55 22.29 -40.77
CA LEU A 205 44.93 20.95 -40.32
C LEU A 205 44.19 19.86 -41.12
N LYS A 206 42.91 20.11 -41.45
CA LYS A 206 42.12 19.24 -42.34
C LYS A 206 42.74 19.15 -43.73
N ASP A 207 43.15 20.29 -44.29
CA ASP A 207 43.77 20.35 -45.62
C ASP A 207 45.11 19.64 -45.66
N GLU A 208 45.95 19.78 -44.62
CA GLU A 208 47.22 19.07 -44.53
C GLU A 208 47.04 17.55 -44.39
N PHE A 209 46.10 17.11 -43.56
CA PHE A 209 45.78 15.69 -43.44
C PHE A 209 45.20 15.13 -44.74
N ALA A 210 44.29 15.86 -45.41
CA ALA A 210 43.71 15.45 -46.69
C ALA A 210 44.78 15.30 -47.77
N LYS A 211 45.70 16.28 -47.91
CA LYS A 211 46.83 16.20 -48.87
C LYS A 211 47.72 14.99 -48.60
N LYS A 212 48.03 14.71 -47.33
CA LYS A 212 48.84 13.55 -46.97
C LYS A 212 48.10 12.24 -47.23
N TYR A 213 46.81 12.18 -46.90
CA TYR A 213 45.96 11.02 -47.13
C TYR A 213 45.79 10.71 -48.62
N GLU A 214 45.57 11.74 -49.43
CA GLU A 214 45.48 11.63 -50.88
C GLU A 214 46.82 11.16 -51.47
N LYS A 215 47.94 11.75 -51.05
CA LYS A 215 49.28 11.30 -51.48
C LYS A 215 49.57 9.84 -51.10
N ALA A 216 49.12 9.40 -49.93
CA ALA A 216 49.36 8.03 -49.45
C ALA A 216 48.38 7.00 -50.05
N THR A 217 47.14 7.38 -50.38
CA THR A 217 46.08 6.45 -50.77
C THR A 217 45.60 6.58 -52.21
N GLY A 218 45.92 7.69 -52.88
CA GLY A 218 45.42 8.04 -54.21
C GLY A 218 43.94 8.44 -54.25
N LYS A 219 43.30 8.63 -53.09
CA LYS A 219 41.88 8.98 -52.97
C LYS A 219 41.72 10.32 -52.26
N ALA A 220 40.89 11.19 -52.81
CA ALA A 220 40.45 12.41 -52.14
C ALA A 220 39.69 12.05 -50.85
N LEU A 221 40.03 12.73 -49.75
CA LEU A 221 39.42 12.51 -48.45
C LEU A 221 38.20 13.43 -48.31
N ASN A 222 37.06 12.87 -47.93
CA ASN A 222 35.88 13.64 -47.55
C ASN A 222 35.64 13.46 -46.04
N PHE A 223 35.70 14.55 -45.27
CA PHE A 223 35.48 14.54 -43.82
C PHE A 223 34.00 14.43 -43.42
N ASP A 224 33.07 14.56 -44.38
CA ASP A 224 31.62 14.46 -44.14
C ASP A 224 31.11 13.01 -44.24
N ASN A 225 31.89 12.13 -44.87
CA ASN A 225 31.55 10.71 -45.01
C ASN A 225 32.37 9.87 -44.03
N ALA A 226 31.68 8.99 -43.30
CA ALA A 226 32.33 8.08 -42.36
C ALA A 226 33.37 7.19 -43.08
N PRO A 227 34.58 7.01 -42.51
CA PRO A 227 35.56 6.11 -43.10
C PRO A 227 35.06 4.67 -43.16
N GLU A 228 35.31 4.02 -44.30
CA GLU A 228 35.23 2.57 -44.39
C GLU A 228 36.28 1.95 -43.45
N GLU A 229 35.84 1.01 -42.63
CA GLU A 229 36.68 0.30 -41.68
C GLU A 229 37.84 -0.40 -42.42
N PRO A 230 39.10 -0.28 -41.95
CA PRO A 230 40.24 -0.88 -42.63
C PRO A 230 40.09 -2.40 -42.62
N LYS A 231 39.74 -3.00 -43.78
CA LYS A 231 39.77 -4.45 -43.97
C LYS A 231 41.20 -4.93 -43.70
N GLU A 232 41.36 -5.82 -42.71
CA GLU A 232 42.62 -6.51 -42.47
C GLU A 232 43.04 -7.21 -43.78
N SER A 233 44.11 -6.70 -44.40
CA SER A 233 44.78 -7.44 -45.46
C SER A 233 45.53 -8.55 -44.75
N GLY A 234 45.06 -9.78 -44.99
CA GLY A 234 45.82 -10.98 -44.69
C GLY A 234 47.26 -10.86 -45.19
N LYS A 235 48.13 -11.44 -44.38
CA LYS A 235 49.56 -11.70 -44.59
C LYS A 235 50.02 -11.62 -46.05
N ASP A 236 51.08 -10.84 -46.23
CA ASP A 236 52.09 -11.09 -47.25
C ASP A 236 52.64 -12.53 -47.05
N GLU A 237 52.31 -13.43 -47.97
CA GLU A 237 53.26 -14.40 -48.57
C GLU A 237 53.51 -13.77 -49.97
N GLU A 238 54.71 -13.35 -50.38
CA GLU A 238 56.07 -13.89 -50.30
C GLU A 238 57.10 -12.75 -50.29
#